data_AF-A0A348NX47-F1
#
_entry.id   AF-A0A348NX47-F1
#
_cell.length_a   1.000
_cell.length_b   1.000
_cell.length_c   1.000
_cell.angle_alpha   90.00
_cell.angle_beta   90.00
_cell.angle_gamma   90.00
#
_symmetry.space_group_name_H-M   'P 1'
#
loop_
_entity.id
_entity.type
_entity.pdbx_description
1 polymer ?
#
loop_
_entity_poly.entity_id
_entity_poly.type
_entity_poly.pdbx_seq_one_letter_code
_entity_poly.pdbx_strand_id
1 'polypeptide(L)'
;MITPSKFSRLRKITKYFKIAEELKSLRDSYLSSGSADLENIKAFRWYLEAETDAEYIKELDEIIDEPDSRKMFEKIHFLYHRIKDDFGYPEPESRFIISSGDSCEKNMPKTGLVIILENLRSAFNAGSIIRSCECFGAKELILSGITPGTENSKTLKTAKGTENNVKITRTKDITKSVNELKNGGYIIYGAETGTGSTDLRNLRMPEKSAVVFGNEEIGMTEKTLKLCDKIVSIEMRGMKNSLNVSNAVSIFLYEYSRNNR
;
A
#
# COMPACT_ATOMS: atom_id res chain seq x y z
N MET A 1 -30.67 19.97 3.38
CA MET A 1 -30.72 19.88 1.90
C MET A 1 -29.90 21.04 1.34
N ILE A 2 -28.93 20.76 0.47
CA ILE A 2 -28.08 21.79 -0.15
C ILE A 2 -28.89 22.40 -1.31
N THR A 3 -29.05 23.72 -1.33
CA THR A 3 -29.77 24.43 -2.39
C THR A 3 -28.98 24.34 -3.72
N PRO A 4 -29.64 24.36 -4.89
CA PRO A 4 -28.97 24.32 -6.20
C PRO A 4 -27.87 25.38 -6.38
N SER A 5 -28.02 26.57 -5.77
CA SER A 5 -27.00 27.63 -5.79
C SER A 5 -25.76 27.35 -4.92
N LYS A 6 -25.92 26.60 -3.82
CA LYS A 6 -24.76 26.13 -3.03
C LYS A 6 -24.00 25.02 -3.79
N PHE A 7 -24.72 24.22 -4.57
CA PHE A 7 -24.12 23.15 -5.38
C PHE A 7 -23.30 23.69 -6.55
N SER A 8 -23.78 24.73 -7.23
CA SER A 8 -23.01 25.42 -8.29
C SER A 8 -21.77 26.11 -7.74
N ARG A 9 -21.88 26.76 -6.57
CA ARG A 9 -20.76 27.39 -5.86
C ARG A 9 -19.68 26.37 -5.46
N LEU A 10 -20.08 25.21 -4.92
CA LEU A 10 -19.14 24.14 -4.54
C LEU A 10 -18.43 23.53 -5.76
N ARG A 11 -19.16 23.32 -6.88
CA ARG A 11 -18.53 22.87 -8.13
C ARG A 11 -17.52 23.90 -8.64
N LYS A 12 -17.84 25.19 -8.58
CA LYS A 12 -16.92 26.27 -8.96
C LYS A 12 -15.65 26.21 -8.10
N ILE A 13 -15.78 26.16 -6.78
CA ILE A 13 -14.65 26.05 -5.84
C ILE A 13 -13.75 24.84 -6.14
N THR A 14 -14.31 23.63 -6.30
CA THR A 14 -13.52 22.43 -6.60
C THR A 14 -12.76 22.52 -7.92
N LYS A 15 -13.33 23.18 -8.93
CA LYS A 15 -12.68 23.39 -10.23
C LYS A 15 -11.46 24.33 -10.10
N TYR A 16 -11.65 25.48 -9.45
CA TYR A 16 -10.57 26.46 -9.23
C TYR A 16 -9.46 25.92 -8.32
N PHE A 17 -9.78 25.03 -7.39
CA PHE A 17 -8.78 24.31 -6.61
C PHE A 17 -7.86 23.42 -7.46
N LYS A 18 -8.40 22.71 -8.44
CA LYS A 18 -7.56 21.91 -9.37
C LYS A 18 -6.64 22.79 -10.21
N ILE A 19 -7.14 23.93 -10.68
CA ILE A 19 -6.33 24.89 -11.44
C ILE A 19 -5.20 25.45 -10.56
N ALA A 20 -5.50 25.79 -9.30
CA ALA A 20 -4.48 26.27 -8.35
C ALA A 20 -3.42 25.21 -8.05
N GLU A 21 -3.78 23.93 -7.90
CA GLU A 21 -2.82 22.83 -7.70
C GLU A 21 -1.85 22.68 -8.87
N GLU A 22 -2.35 22.84 -10.09
CA GLU A 22 -1.56 22.68 -11.31
C GLU A 22 -0.65 23.88 -11.56
N LEU A 23 -1.17 25.10 -11.32
CA LEU A 23 -0.33 26.31 -11.31
C LEU A 23 0.78 26.22 -10.25
N LYS A 24 0.47 25.67 -9.07
CA LYS A 24 1.47 25.42 -8.01
C LYS A 24 2.52 24.40 -8.45
N SER A 25 2.09 23.28 -9.04
CA SER A 25 2.98 22.25 -9.57
C SER A 25 3.94 22.82 -10.61
N LEU A 26 3.44 23.68 -11.51
CA LEU A 26 4.25 24.31 -12.56
C LEU A 26 5.22 25.34 -12.01
N ARG A 27 4.77 26.15 -11.05
CA ARG A 27 5.63 27.07 -10.31
C ARG A 27 6.79 26.32 -9.63
N ASP A 28 6.48 25.22 -8.95
CA ASP A 28 7.46 24.43 -8.20
C ASP A 28 8.40 23.65 -9.15
N SER A 29 7.91 23.17 -10.29
CA SER A 29 8.70 22.56 -11.37
C SER A 29 9.67 23.55 -12.02
N TYR A 30 9.22 24.79 -12.26
CA TYR A 30 10.08 25.85 -12.79
C TYR A 30 11.20 26.21 -11.79
N LEU A 31 10.88 26.36 -10.51
CA LEU A 31 11.87 26.67 -9.47
C LEU A 31 12.95 25.58 -9.33
N SER A 32 12.61 24.33 -9.64
CA SER A 32 13.53 23.20 -9.53
C SER A 32 14.31 22.89 -10.82
N SER A 33 13.68 23.04 -11.99
CA SER A 33 14.24 22.60 -13.29
C SER A 33 14.50 23.73 -14.28
N GLY A 34 14.01 24.95 -14.04
CA GLY A 34 14.07 26.07 -14.98
C GLY A 34 13.11 25.94 -16.18
N SER A 35 12.25 24.92 -16.19
CA SER A 35 11.29 24.64 -17.27
C SER A 35 9.91 24.34 -16.69
N ALA A 36 8.84 24.66 -17.44
CA ALA A 36 7.46 24.37 -17.06
C ALA A 36 6.71 23.77 -18.26
N ASP A 37 5.98 22.67 -18.03
CA ASP A 37 5.19 22.00 -19.06
C ASP A 37 3.74 22.50 -19.05
N LEU A 38 3.34 23.19 -20.12
CA LEU A 38 2.05 23.85 -20.19
C LEU A 38 0.90 22.95 -20.67
N GLU A 39 1.12 21.65 -20.93
CA GLU A 39 0.07 20.74 -21.41
C GLU A 39 -1.18 20.76 -20.50
N ASN A 40 -0.98 20.71 -19.19
CA ASN A 40 -2.08 20.72 -18.23
C ASN A 40 -2.83 22.06 -18.23
N ILE A 41 -2.13 23.20 -18.34
CA ILE A 41 -2.76 24.54 -18.40
C ILE A 41 -3.68 24.67 -19.62
N LYS A 42 -3.23 24.18 -20.79
CA LYS A 42 -4.02 24.20 -22.03
C LYS A 42 -5.33 23.40 -21.88
N ALA A 43 -5.30 22.28 -21.16
CA ALA A 43 -6.50 21.51 -20.85
C ALA A 43 -7.47 22.27 -19.92
N PHE A 44 -6.96 22.99 -18.91
CA PHE A 44 -7.80 23.79 -18.02
C PHE A 44 -8.40 25.03 -18.70
N ARG A 45 -7.66 25.67 -19.61
CA ARG A 45 -8.16 26.78 -20.44
C ARG A 45 -9.45 26.38 -21.17
N TRP A 46 -9.43 25.27 -21.92
CA TRP A 46 -10.60 24.71 -22.60
C TRP A 46 -11.76 24.45 -21.64
N TYR A 47 -11.45 23.98 -20.44
CA TYR A 47 -12.44 23.67 -19.42
C TYR A 47 -13.11 24.90 -18.78
N LEU A 48 -12.44 26.06 -18.75
CA LEU A 48 -12.98 27.33 -18.24
C LEU A 48 -13.85 28.07 -19.26
N GLU A 49 -13.62 27.89 -20.56
CA GLU A 49 -14.43 28.49 -21.64
C GLU A 49 -15.91 28.10 -21.53
N ALA A 50 -16.23 26.94 -20.95
CA ALA A 50 -17.58 26.47 -20.72
C ALA A 50 -18.37 27.26 -19.65
N GLU A 51 -17.69 28.05 -18.81
CA GLU A 51 -18.28 28.69 -17.62
C GLU A 51 -18.25 30.22 -17.65
N THR A 52 -17.78 30.84 -18.73
CA THR A 52 -17.76 32.30 -18.95
C THR A 52 -16.97 33.13 -17.91
N ASP A 53 -15.94 32.55 -17.29
CA ASP A 53 -15.02 33.30 -16.42
C ASP A 53 -13.88 33.94 -17.25
N ALA A 54 -14.23 34.97 -18.01
CA ALA A 54 -13.38 35.62 -19.02
C ALA A 54 -12.05 36.16 -18.46
N GLU A 55 -12.01 36.54 -17.19
CA GLU A 55 -10.82 37.12 -16.55
C GLU A 55 -9.72 36.08 -16.31
N TYR A 56 -10.05 34.89 -15.78
CA TYR A 56 -9.08 33.81 -15.60
C TYR A 56 -8.65 33.18 -16.92
N ILE A 57 -9.55 33.08 -17.90
CA ILE A 57 -9.20 32.59 -19.25
C ILE A 57 -8.15 33.50 -19.87
N LYS A 58 -8.36 34.82 -19.82
CA LYS A 58 -7.40 35.79 -20.35
C LYS A 58 -6.01 35.63 -19.71
N GLU A 59 -5.95 35.43 -18.40
CA GLU A 59 -4.66 35.27 -17.72
C GLU A 59 -3.99 33.92 -17.99
N LEU A 60 -4.75 32.86 -18.22
CA LEU A 60 -4.19 31.59 -18.69
C LEU A 60 -3.66 31.71 -20.12
N ASP A 61 -4.34 32.47 -20.98
CA ASP A 61 -3.87 32.75 -22.34
C ASP A 61 -2.56 33.54 -22.31
N GLU A 62 -2.48 34.56 -21.44
CA GLU A 62 -1.25 35.31 -21.22
C GLU A 62 -0.11 34.45 -20.66
N ILE A 63 -0.38 33.34 -19.96
CA ILE A 63 0.63 32.38 -19.51
C ILE A 63 1.05 31.47 -20.67
N ILE A 64 0.09 30.97 -21.45
CA ILE A 64 0.34 30.05 -22.57
C ILE A 64 1.15 30.73 -23.68
N ASP A 65 0.88 32.01 -23.93
CA ASP A 65 1.48 32.78 -25.01
C ASP A 65 2.78 33.50 -24.61
N GLU A 66 3.23 33.41 -23.36
CA GLU A 66 4.45 34.10 -22.88
C GLU A 66 5.72 33.30 -23.21
N PRO A 67 6.56 33.78 -24.15
CA PRO A 67 7.78 33.07 -24.55
C PRO A 67 8.93 33.20 -23.53
N ASP A 68 8.90 34.23 -22.66
CA ASP A 68 9.91 34.43 -21.63
C ASP A 68 9.59 33.61 -20.39
N SER A 69 10.45 32.64 -20.08
CA SER A 69 10.18 31.68 -19.01
C SER A 69 10.09 32.32 -17.62
N ARG A 70 10.78 33.45 -17.38
CA ARG A 70 10.72 34.19 -16.12
C ARG A 70 9.43 34.98 -16.02
N LYS A 71 9.01 35.65 -17.09
CA LYS A 71 7.70 36.35 -17.12
C LYS A 71 6.54 35.38 -17.01
N MET A 72 6.65 34.22 -17.64
CA MET A 72 5.67 33.14 -17.55
C MET A 72 5.54 32.65 -16.10
N PHE A 73 6.67 32.45 -15.41
CA PHE A 73 6.70 32.12 -14.00
C PHE A 73 6.01 33.19 -13.13
N GLU A 74 6.31 34.47 -13.35
CA GLU A 74 5.68 35.58 -12.63
C GLU A 74 4.15 35.55 -12.81
N LYS A 75 3.67 35.36 -14.03
CA LYS A 75 2.23 35.24 -14.34
C LYS A 75 1.58 34.03 -13.64
N ILE A 76 2.22 32.84 -13.70
CA ILE A 76 1.76 31.64 -12.99
C ILE A 76 1.67 31.90 -11.48
N HIS A 77 2.70 32.54 -10.92
CA HIS A 77 2.77 32.86 -9.50
C HIS A 77 1.62 33.79 -9.06
N PHE A 78 1.40 34.89 -9.77
CA PHE A 78 0.33 35.83 -9.44
C PHE A 78 -1.06 35.23 -9.62
N LEU A 79 -1.29 34.47 -10.70
CA LEU A 79 -2.57 33.80 -10.94
C LEU A 79 -2.88 32.76 -9.85
N TYR A 80 -1.88 31.97 -9.45
CA TYR A 80 -2.02 31.02 -8.35
C TYR A 80 -2.46 31.71 -7.05
N HIS A 81 -1.76 32.78 -6.67
CA HIS A 81 -2.06 33.49 -5.43
C HIS A 81 -3.43 34.17 -5.46
N ARG A 82 -3.83 34.74 -6.61
CA ARG A 82 -5.15 35.34 -6.77
C ARG A 82 -6.28 34.31 -6.69
N ILE A 83 -6.18 33.17 -7.40
CA ILE A 83 -7.17 32.09 -7.29
C ILE A 83 -7.24 31.58 -5.85
N LYS A 84 -6.11 31.52 -5.14
CA LYS A 84 -6.07 31.16 -3.72
C LYS A 84 -6.88 32.16 -2.87
N ASP A 85 -6.73 33.46 -3.10
CA ASP A 85 -7.43 34.49 -2.33
C ASP A 85 -8.93 34.53 -2.66
N ASP A 86 -9.30 34.41 -3.94
CA ASP A 86 -10.70 34.48 -4.40
C ASP A 86 -11.55 33.28 -3.94
N PHE A 87 -10.93 32.10 -3.83
CA PHE A 87 -11.62 30.85 -3.50
C PHE A 87 -11.26 30.27 -2.13
N GLY A 88 -10.40 30.93 -1.35
CA GLY A 88 -10.00 30.51 -0.01
C GLY A 88 -9.26 29.17 -0.01
N TYR A 89 -8.28 29.01 -0.91
CA TYR A 89 -7.48 27.78 -1.00
C TYR A 89 -6.70 27.59 0.32
N PRO A 90 -7.00 26.52 1.10
CA PRO A 90 -6.28 26.28 2.34
C PRO A 90 -4.81 25.98 1.99
N GLU A 91 -3.86 26.65 2.65
CA GLU A 91 -2.50 26.12 2.70
C GLU A 91 -2.61 24.68 3.19
N PRO A 92 -2.03 23.68 2.50
CA PRO A 92 -1.96 22.35 3.08
C PRO A 92 -1.13 22.46 4.36
N GLU A 93 -1.80 22.48 5.51
CA GLU A 93 -1.13 22.37 6.82
C GLU A 93 -0.36 21.03 6.92
N SER A 94 -0.58 20.09 6.00
CA SER A 94 0.18 18.85 5.93
C SER A 94 1.53 19.07 5.25
N ARG A 95 2.59 19.20 6.04
CA ARG A 95 4.00 18.90 5.65
C ARG A 95 4.21 17.48 5.07
N PHE A 96 3.16 16.68 4.96
CA PHE A 96 3.21 15.29 4.52
C PHE A 96 2.45 15.16 3.19
N ILE A 97 3.18 14.87 2.12
CA ILE A 97 2.56 14.39 0.87
C ILE A 97 2.05 12.98 1.16
N ILE A 98 0.73 12.83 1.26
CA ILE A 98 0.09 11.51 1.36
C ILE A 98 0.02 10.97 -0.08
N SER A 99 0.91 10.05 -0.43
CA SER A 99 0.79 9.30 -1.68
C SER A 99 -0.54 8.54 -1.66
N SER A 100 -1.42 8.85 -2.60
CA SER A 100 -2.70 8.15 -2.78
C SER A 100 -2.62 7.28 -4.02
N GLY A 101 -3.01 6.01 -3.91
CA GLY A 101 -2.99 5.04 -5.00
C GLY A 101 -1.89 3.98 -4.85
N ASP A 102 -2.13 2.82 -5.48
CA ASP A 102 -1.16 1.73 -5.53
C ASP A 102 -0.08 2.03 -6.59
N SER A 103 1.17 1.63 -6.36
CA SER A 103 2.24 1.77 -7.33
C SER A 103 1.98 0.91 -8.58
N CYS A 104 2.19 1.46 -9.78
CA CYS A 104 2.06 0.71 -11.02
C CYS A 104 3.28 -0.16 -11.38
N GLU A 105 4.33 -0.17 -10.54
CA GLU A 105 5.53 -0.99 -10.75
C GLU A 105 5.21 -2.49 -10.66
N LYS A 106 5.48 -3.23 -11.74
CA LYS A 106 5.09 -4.64 -11.86
C LYS A 106 6.14 -5.65 -11.35
N ASN A 107 7.29 -5.19 -10.84
CA ASN A 107 8.41 -6.05 -10.45
C ASN A 107 9.09 -5.56 -9.16
N MET A 108 8.35 -5.52 -8.06
CA MET A 108 8.95 -5.23 -6.75
C MET A 108 9.88 -6.39 -6.32
N PRO A 109 11.05 -6.07 -5.71
CA PRO A 109 11.97 -7.08 -5.22
C PRO A 109 11.27 -7.99 -4.20
N LYS A 110 11.45 -9.30 -4.36
CA LYS A 110 10.93 -10.30 -3.43
C LYS A 110 12.01 -10.67 -2.42
N THR A 111 11.58 -10.82 -1.18
CA THR A 111 12.37 -11.38 -0.08
C THR A 111 12.55 -12.90 -0.24
N GLY A 112 13.45 -13.49 0.54
CA GLY A 112 13.59 -14.94 0.66
C GLY A 112 12.50 -15.62 1.49
N LEU A 113 11.65 -14.87 2.19
CA LEU A 113 10.67 -15.36 3.17
C LEU A 113 9.51 -16.14 2.55
N VAL A 114 9.21 -17.31 3.11
CA VAL A 114 8.04 -18.12 2.77
C VAL A 114 7.06 -18.15 3.93
N ILE A 115 5.76 -18.02 3.64
CA ILE A 115 4.69 -18.13 4.64
C ILE A 115 3.90 -19.41 4.36
N ILE A 116 3.60 -20.19 5.41
CA ILE A 116 2.81 -21.41 5.32
C ILE A 116 1.57 -21.27 6.22
N LEU A 117 0.39 -21.46 5.65
CA LEU A 117 -0.89 -21.44 6.37
C LEU A 117 -1.43 -22.86 6.49
N GLU A 118 -1.46 -23.39 7.72
CA GLU A 118 -1.97 -24.71 8.04
C GLU A 118 -3.43 -24.65 8.46
N ASN A 119 -4.32 -25.25 7.66
CA ASN A 119 -5.74 -25.43 7.99
C ASN A 119 -6.47 -24.15 8.42
N LEU A 120 -6.13 -23.01 7.85
CA LEU A 120 -6.82 -21.76 8.13
C LEU A 120 -8.29 -21.85 7.70
N ARG A 121 -9.25 -21.36 8.50
CA ARG A 121 -10.67 -21.48 8.15
C ARG A 121 -11.21 -20.22 7.46
N SER A 122 -10.76 -19.05 7.89
CA SER A 122 -11.32 -17.77 7.45
C SER A 122 -10.80 -17.33 6.09
N ALA A 123 -11.69 -17.27 5.09
CA ALA A 123 -11.38 -16.67 3.79
C ALA A 123 -10.99 -15.17 3.89
N PHE A 124 -11.51 -14.46 4.90
CA PHE A 124 -11.14 -13.07 5.16
C PHE A 124 -9.69 -12.95 5.66
N ASN A 125 -9.30 -13.83 6.59
CA ASN A 125 -7.91 -13.87 7.07
C ASN A 125 -6.96 -14.26 5.93
N ALA A 126 -7.32 -15.27 5.13
CA ALA A 126 -6.52 -15.71 3.98
C ALA A 126 -6.28 -14.56 2.99
N GLY A 127 -7.33 -13.82 2.60
CA GLY A 127 -7.19 -12.69 1.69
C GLY A 127 -6.38 -11.53 2.28
N SER A 128 -6.54 -11.25 3.58
CA SER A 128 -5.74 -10.24 4.28
C SER A 128 -4.25 -10.60 4.37
N ILE A 129 -3.96 -11.89 4.55
CA ILE A 129 -2.60 -12.43 4.56
C ILE A 129 -1.97 -12.34 3.16
N ILE A 130 -2.70 -12.71 2.10
CA ILE A 130 -2.22 -12.55 0.71
C ILE A 130 -1.81 -11.10 0.45
N ARG A 131 -2.67 -10.14 0.83
CA ARG A 131 -2.36 -8.71 0.71
C ARG A 131 -1.10 -8.32 1.49
N SER A 132 -0.97 -8.78 2.73
CA SER A 132 0.22 -8.48 3.54
C SER A 132 1.49 -9.08 2.95
N CYS A 133 1.44 -10.33 2.49
CA CYS A 133 2.54 -10.99 1.79
C CYS A 133 2.98 -10.20 0.55
N GLU A 134 2.05 -9.63 -0.20
CA GLU A 134 2.34 -8.79 -1.36
C GLU A 134 3.06 -7.51 -0.96
N CYS A 135 2.49 -6.76 0.00
CA CYS A 135 3.03 -5.50 0.46
C CYS A 135 4.43 -5.62 1.09
N PHE A 136 4.75 -6.77 1.69
CA PHE A 136 6.07 -7.05 2.27
C PHE A 136 6.99 -7.87 1.35
N GLY A 137 6.56 -8.16 0.11
CA GLY A 137 7.37 -8.88 -0.87
C GLY A 137 7.73 -10.31 -0.45
N ALA A 138 6.84 -11.04 0.22
CA ALA A 138 7.07 -12.45 0.53
C ALA A 138 7.31 -13.26 -0.76
N LYS A 139 8.24 -14.22 -0.70
CA LYS A 139 8.63 -15.07 -1.83
C LYS A 139 7.45 -15.92 -2.30
N GLU A 140 6.80 -16.57 -1.35
CA GLU A 140 5.78 -17.56 -1.60
C GLU A 140 4.85 -17.71 -0.39
N LEU A 141 3.56 -17.91 -0.66
CA LEU A 141 2.53 -18.28 0.30
C LEU A 141 2.06 -19.71 0.00
N ILE A 142 2.27 -20.62 0.94
CA ILE A 142 1.88 -22.03 0.82
C ILE A 142 0.61 -22.26 1.65
N LEU A 143 -0.44 -22.74 1.01
CA LEU A 143 -1.72 -23.06 1.63
C LEU A 143 -1.82 -24.58 1.87
N SER A 144 -2.22 -25.00 3.07
CA SER A 144 -2.40 -26.41 3.40
C SER A 144 -3.83 -26.71 3.88
N GLY A 145 -4.28 -27.93 3.60
CA GLY A 145 -5.56 -28.47 4.05
C GLY A 145 -6.75 -27.62 3.63
N ILE A 146 -7.60 -27.24 4.60
CA ILE A 146 -8.86 -26.52 4.35
C ILE A 146 -8.67 -25.02 4.04
N THR A 147 -7.43 -24.51 4.09
CA THR A 147 -7.13 -23.08 3.88
C THR A 147 -7.75 -22.57 2.59
N PRO A 148 -8.65 -21.56 2.62
CA PRO A 148 -9.18 -20.96 1.41
C PRO A 148 -8.09 -20.26 0.59
N GLY A 149 -8.04 -20.53 -0.72
CA GLY A 149 -7.12 -19.87 -1.65
C GLY A 149 -7.84 -18.93 -2.62
N THR A 150 -7.22 -18.72 -3.78
CA THR A 150 -7.73 -17.86 -4.86
C THR A 150 -8.98 -18.41 -5.52
N GLU A 151 -9.32 -19.68 -5.29
CA GLU A 151 -10.59 -20.27 -5.72
C GLU A 151 -11.82 -19.71 -4.97
N ASN A 152 -11.62 -18.99 -3.86
CA ASN A 152 -12.69 -18.45 -3.03
C ASN A 152 -12.92 -16.95 -3.28
N SER A 153 -14.12 -16.57 -3.71
CA SER A 153 -14.47 -15.17 -4.02
C SER A 153 -14.35 -14.20 -2.83
N LYS A 154 -14.55 -14.68 -1.59
CA LYS A 154 -14.36 -13.85 -0.39
C LYS A 154 -12.89 -13.60 -0.11
N THR A 155 -12.03 -14.58 -0.40
CA THR A 155 -10.57 -14.42 -0.34
C THR A 155 -10.13 -13.35 -1.33
N LEU A 156 -10.53 -13.46 -2.60
CA LEU A 156 -10.20 -12.48 -3.65
C LEU A 156 -10.69 -11.07 -3.32
N LYS A 157 -11.93 -10.95 -2.82
CA LYS A 157 -12.50 -9.65 -2.42
C LYS A 157 -11.66 -8.94 -1.35
N THR A 158 -11.03 -9.71 -0.47
CA THR A 158 -10.21 -9.19 0.62
C THR A 158 -8.76 -8.95 0.18
N ALA A 159 -8.22 -9.81 -0.68
CA ALA A 159 -6.88 -9.67 -1.27
C ALA A 159 -6.76 -8.45 -2.20
N LYS A 160 -7.85 -8.04 -2.88
CA LYS A 160 -7.91 -6.82 -3.70
C LYS A 160 -6.90 -6.80 -4.86
N GLY A 161 -6.70 -7.93 -5.54
CA GLY A 161 -5.83 -8.02 -6.73
C GLY A 161 -4.38 -8.36 -6.42
N THR A 162 -3.97 -8.30 -5.15
CA THR A 162 -2.61 -8.64 -4.70
C THR A 162 -2.24 -10.11 -4.91
N GLU A 163 -3.24 -10.99 -5.03
CA GLU A 163 -3.03 -12.40 -5.33
C GLU A 163 -2.28 -12.64 -6.65
N ASN A 164 -2.34 -11.69 -7.59
CA ASN A 164 -1.65 -11.78 -8.88
C ASN A 164 -0.15 -11.51 -8.77
N ASN A 165 0.30 -10.91 -7.66
CA ASN A 165 1.69 -10.49 -7.46
C ASN A 165 2.43 -11.34 -6.43
N VAL A 166 1.75 -12.33 -5.82
CA VAL A 166 2.34 -13.26 -4.84
C VAL A 166 2.28 -14.67 -5.42
N LYS A 167 3.39 -15.39 -5.35
CA LYS A 167 3.37 -16.83 -5.68
C LYS A 167 2.57 -17.55 -4.60
N ILE A 168 1.40 -18.09 -4.96
CA ILE A 168 0.56 -18.85 -4.05
C ILE A 168 0.53 -20.31 -4.52
N THR A 169 0.90 -21.23 -3.64
CA THR A 169 0.85 -22.67 -3.93
C THR A 169 0.02 -23.40 -2.88
N ARG A 170 -0.49 -24.58 -3.24
CA ARG A 170 -1.24 -25.43 -2.33
C ARG A 170 -0.51 -26.76 -2.15
N THR A 171 -0.37 -27.20 -0.90
CA THR A 171 0.18 -28.51 -0.57
C THR A 171 -0.88 -29.44 0.03
N LYS A 172 -0.79 -30.72 -0.31
CA LYS A 172 -1.57 -31.80 0.31
C LYS A 172 -0.85 -32.43 1.50
N ASP A 173 0.48 -32.28 1.57
CA ASP A 173 1.30 -32.83 2.63
C ASP A 173 2.31 -31.77 3.08
N ILE A 174 1.98 -31.13 4.21
CA ILE A 174 2.82 -30.10 4.82
C ILE A 174 4.21 -30.64 5.17
N THR A 175 4.32 -31.93 5.51
CA THR A 175 5.61 -32.56 5.85
C THR A 175 6.54 -32.60 4.66
N LYS A 176 6.00 -32.98 3.49
CA LYS A 176 6.77 -32.96 2.24
C LYS A 176 7.25 -31.55 1.91
N SER A 177 6.34 -30.56 1.94
CA SER A 177 6.69 -29.17 1.60
C SER A 177 7.71 -28.56 2.57
N VAL A 178 7.58 -28.84 3.87
CA VAL A 178 8.56 -28.38 4.88
C VAL A 178 9.92 -29.02 4.65
N ASN A 179 9.97 -30.33 4.36
CA ASN A 179 11.24 -31.01 4.06
C ASN A 179 11.90 -30.50 2.78
N GLU A 180 11.13 -30.20 1.74
CA GLU A 180 11.64 -29.57 0.50
C GLU A 180 12.26 -28.19 0.78
N LEU A 181 11.61 -27.37 1.60
CA LEU A 181 12.17 -26.09 2.04
C LEU A 181 13.48 -26.28 2.84
N LYS A 182 13.50 -27.20 3.80
CA LYS A 182 14.72 -27.53 4.56
C LYS A 182 15.87 -27.96 3.66
N ASN A 183 15.61 -28.83 2.69
CA ASN A 183 16.60 -29.24 1.68
C ASN A 183 17.08 -28.07 0.82
N GLY A 184 16.25 -27.05 0.63
CA GLY A 184 16.60 -25.78 -0.02
C GLY A 184 17.38 -24.79 0.85
N GLY A 185 17.70 -25.16 2.11
CA GLY A 185 18.43 -24.35 3.07
C GLY A 185 17.55 -23.35 3.84
N TYR A 186 16.24 -23.60 3.94
CA TYR A 186 15.34 -22.78 4.76
C TYR A 186 15.36 -23.21 6.22
N ILE A 187 15.32 -22.22 7.13
CA ILE A 187 15.00 -22.44 8.54
C ILE A 187 13.48 -22.31 8.72
N ILE A 188 12.89 -23.28 9.41
CA ILE A 188 11.44 -23.39 9.61
C ILE A 188 11.07 -22.88 11.00
N TYR A 189 10.25 -21.85 11.06
CA TYR A 189 9.74 -21.26 12.28
C TYR A 189 8.26 -21.59 12.44
N GLY A 190 7.85 -21.99 13.63
CA GLY A 190 6.45 -22.12 13.99
C GLY A 190 5.99 -20.89 14.76
N ALA A 191 5.00 -20.16 14.24
CA ALA A 191 4.40 -19.03 14.94
C ALA A 191 3.33 -19.54 15.92
N GLU A 192 3.74 -19.81 17.17
CA GLU A 192 2.86 -20.37 18.20
C GLU A 192 3.25 -19.88 19.59
N THR A 193 2.25 -19.84 20.46
CA THR A 193 2.40 -19.53 21.87
C THR A 193 2.71 -20.80 22.65
N GLY A 194 3.87 -20.84 23.30
CA GLY A 194 4.29 -22.01 24.07
C GLY A 194 5.47 -21.73 24.98
N THR A 195 5.58 -22.54 26.03
CA THR A 195 6.76 -22.57 26.92
C THR A 195 8.03 -22.82 26.12
N GLY A 196 9.03 -21.95 26.28
CA GLY A 196 10.29 -22.04 25.55
C GLY A 196 10.26 -21.43 24.14
N SER A 197 9.16 -20.79 23.72
CA SER A 197 9.14 -20.01 22.49
C SER A 197 10.12 -18.83 22.57
N THR A 198 10.77 -18.53 21.45
CA THR A 198 11.63 -17.35 21.32
C THR A 198 10.77 -16.14 20.96
N ASP A 199 10.93 -15.03 21.68
CA ASP A 199 10.29 -13.77 21.32
C ASP A 199 10.81 -13.28 19.96
N LEU A 200 9.89 -13.02 19.03
CA LEU A 200 10.16 -12.51 17.69
C LEU A 200 11.06 -11.27 17.70
N ARG A 201 10.91 -10.38 18.69
CA ARG A 201 11.71 -9.14 18.77
C ARG A 201 13.20 -9.40 18.99
N ASN A 202 13.54 -10.55 19.57
CA ASN A 202 14.90 -10.97 19.87
C ASN A 202 15.47 -11.94 18.82
N LEU A 203 14.70 -12.22 17.76
CA LEU A 203 15.07 -13.16 16.71
C LEU A 203 15.43 -12.41 15.43
N ARG A 204 16.62 -12.69 14.90
CA ARG A 204 16.99 -12.32 13.53
C ARG A 204 16.76 -13.50 12.60
N MET A 205 15.71 -13.43 11.79
CA MET A 205 15.43 -14.42 10.76
C MET A 205 16.38 -14.23 9.56
N PRO A 206 17.10 -15.26 9.09
CA PRO A 206 17.93 -15.17 7.90
C PRO A 206 17.09 -15.06 6.63
N GLU A 207 17.73 -14.70 5.52
CA GLU A 207 17.07 -14.53 4.21
C GLU A 207 16.18 -15.75 3.84
N LYS A 208 16.71 -16.97 3.96
CA LYS A 208 15.94 -18.20 3.74
C LYS A 208 15.22 -18.65 5.02
N SER A 209 14.07 -18.03 5.28
CA SER A 209 13.18 -18.40 6.39
C SER A 209 11.81 -18.81 5.87
N ALA A 210 11.19 -19.78 6.54
CA ALA A 210 9.79 -20.13 6.33
C ALA A 210 9.06 -20.07 7.67
N VAL A 211 7.89 -19.45 7.72
CA VAL A 211 7.10 -19.32 8.95
C VAL A 211 5.75 -20.00 8.77
N VAL A 212 5.42 -20.92 9.68
CA VAL A 212 4.17 -21.67 9.70
C VAL A 212 3.20 -21.05 10.69
N PHE A 213 1.97 -20.81 10.24
CA PHE A 213 0.86 -20.33 11.05
C PHE A 213 -0.25 -21.37 11.05
N GLY A 214 -0.79 -21.64 12.24
CA GLY A 214 -1.84 -22.63 12.44
C GLY A 214 -3.26 -22.12 12.24
N ASN A 215 -4.21 -23.00 12.53
CA ASN A 215 -5.62 -22.67 12.55
C ASN A 215 -5.94 -21.66 13.67
N GLU A 216 -6.94 -20.80 13.44
CA GLU A 216 -7.28 -19.72 14.36
C GLU A 216 -7.73 -20.16 15.75
N GLU A 217 -8.32 -21.36 15.87
CA GLU A 217 -8.86 -21.87 17.13
C GLU A 217 -7.96 -22.91 17.79
N ILE A 218 -7.35 -23.79 16.98
CA ILE A 218 -6.60 -24.95 17.49
C ILE A 218 -5.08 -24.83 17.30
N GLY A 219 -4.59 -23.78 16.64
CA GLY A 219 -3.17 -23.59 16.37
C GLY A 219 -2.63 -24.59 15.35
N MET A 220 -1.32 -24.84 15.42
CA MET A 220 -0.65 -25.83 14.56
C MET A 220 -0.84 -27.25 15.08
N THR A 221 -0.81 -28.22 14.17
CA THR A 221 -0.81 -29.64 14.55
C THR A 221 0.49 -30.02 15.25
N GLU A 222 0.45 -31.02 16.15
CA GLU A 222 1.65 -31.54 16.81
C GLU A 222 2.70 -32.05 15.81
N LYS A 223 2.23 -32.62 14.69
CA LYS A 223 3.09 -33.05 13.57
C LYS A 223 3.87 -31.86 13.01
N THR A 224 3.20 -30.74 12.77
CA THR A 224 3.81 -29.52 12.20
C THR A 224 4.71 -28.82 13.20
N LEU A 225 4.35 -28.78 14.48
CA LEU A 225 5.21 -28.29 15.55
C LEU A 225 6.55 -29.04 15.60
N LYS A 226 6.53 -30.38 15.49
CA LYS A 226 7.75 -31.21 15.45
C LYS A 226 8.63 -30.98 14.21
N LEU A 227 8.09 -30.42 13.14
CA LEU A 227 8.85 -30.09 11.94
C LEU A 227 9.54 -28.73 12.03
N CYS A 228 9.09 -27.85 12.92
CA CYS A 228 9.67 -26.52 13.10
C CYS A 228 11.05 -26.63 13.77
N ASP A 229 12.02 -25.87 13.26
CA ASP A 229 13.36 -25.78 13.87
C ASP A 229 13.32 -24.90 15.13
N LYS A 230 12.45 -23.89 15.15
CA LYS A 230 12.20 -23.02 16.32
C LYS A 230 10.72 -22.64 16.42
N ILE A 231 10.22 -22.54 17.65
CA ILE A 231 8.92 -21.92 17.94
C ILE A 231 9.15 -20.46 18.32
N VAL A 232 8.39 -19.57 17.70
CA VAL A 232 8.52 -18.12 17.83
C VAL A 232 7.18 -17.54 18.23
N SER A 233 7.19 -16.65 19.22
CA SER A 233 5.99 -15.99 19.72
C SER A 233 6.13 -14.47 19.63
N ILE A 234 4.99 -13.79 19.59
CA ILE A 234 4.92 -12.33 19.71
C ILE A 234 4.63 -12.03 21.18
N GLU A 235 5.47 -11.24 21.85
CA GLU A 235 5.23 -10.86 23.24
C GLU A 235 3.90 -10.09 23.38
N MET A 236 2.98 -10.65 24.17
CA MET A 236 1.73 -10.01 24.54
C MET A 236 1.89 -9.26 25.87
N ARG A 237 1.35 -8.04 25.95
CA ARG A 237 1.32 -7.24 27.19
C ARG A 237 -0.08 -7.11 27.80
N GLY A 238 -1.10 -7.61 27.11
CA GLY A 238 -2.49 -7.58 27.55
C GLY A 238 -2.95 -8.91 28.14
N MET A 239 -4.23 -8.99 28.50
CA MET A 239 -4.85 -10.22 29.02
C MET A 239 -5.04 -11.31 27.95
N LYS A 240 -5.14 -10.93 26.68
CA LYS A 240 -5.26 -11.90 25.58
C LYS A 240 -3.90 -12.53 25.31
N ASN A 241 -3.90 -13.84 25.12
CA ASN A 241 -2.70 -14.63 24.86
C ASN A 241 -2.38 -14.77 23.36
N SER A 242 -3.26 -14.31 22.46
CA SER A 242 -3.06 -14.41 21.02
C SER A 242 -3.63 -13.22 20.26
N LEU A 243 -3.16 -13.05 19.02
CA LEU A 243 -3.65 -12.09 18.05
C LEU A 243 -4.48 -12.79 16.97
N ASN A 244 -5.27 -12.02 16.21
CA ASN A 244 -5.77 -12.50 14.94
C ASN A 244 -4.58 -12.95 14.06
N VAL A 245 -4.70 -14.12 13.44
CA VAL A 245 -3.64 -14.72 12.61
C VAL A 245 -3.17 -13.82 11.47
N SER A 246 -4.03 -13.04 10.82
CA SER A 246 -3.59 -12.13 9.76
C SER A 246 -2.71 -11.02 10.32
N ASN A 247 -3.05 -10.48 11.49
CA ASN A 247 -2.22 -9.49 12.18
C ASN A 247 -0.89 -10.10 12.64
N ALA A 248 -0.90 -11.33 13.15
CA ALA A 248 0.33 -12.03 13.53
C ALA A 248 1.25 -12.19 12.32
N VAL A 249 0.72 -12.64 11.17
CA VAL A 249 1.48 -12.73 9.92
C VAL A 249 2.07 -11.38 9.51
N SER A 250 1.29 -10.29 9.55
CA SER A 250 1.80 -8.95 9.23
C SER A 250 2.95 -8.51 10.15
N ILE A 251 2.93 -8.87 11.44
CA ILE A 251 4.02 -8.57 12.38
C ILE A 251 5.28 -9.37 12.03
N PHE A 252 5.16 -10.66 11.73
CA PHE A 252 6.30 -11.47 11.29
C PHE A 252 6.90 -10.96 9.98
N LEU A 253 6.06 -10.59 9.01
CA LEU A 253 6.49 -10.00 7.74
C LEU A 253 7.25 -8.69 7.96
N TYR A 254 6.71 -7.79 8.79
CA TYR A 254 7.35 -6.52 9.11
C TYR A 254 8.69 -6.71 9.83
N GLU A 255 8.74 -7.58 10.83
CA GLU A 255 9.97 -7.88 11.57
C GLU A 255 11.03 -8.54 10.70
N TYR A 256 10.64 -9.44 9.79
CA TYR A 256 11.56 -9.97 8.79
C TYR A 256 12.12 -8.87 7.90
N SER A 257 11.25 -8.01 7.34
CA SER A 257 11.63 -6.92 6.45
C SER A 257 12.56 -5.91 7.15
N ARG A 258 12.33 -5.64 8.43
CA ARG A 258 13.20 -4.80 9.27
C ARG A 258 14.62 -5.35 9.39
N ASN A 259 14.76 -6.68 9.46
CA ASN A 259 16.04 -7.36 9.71
C ASN A 259 16.86 -7.66 8.44
N ASN A 260 16.23 -7.62 7.27
CA ASN A 260 16.81 -8.03 5.97
C ASN A 260 16.61 -6.95 4.89
N ARG A 261 16.86 -5.68 5.23
CA ARG A 261 16.93 -4.59 4.25
C ARG A 261 18.22 -4.63 3.44
#